data_AF-A0A7I0JQE2-F1
#
_entry.id   AF-A0A7I0JQE2-F1
#
_cell.length_a   1.000
_cell.length_b   1.000
_cell.length_c   1.000
_cell.angle_alpha   90.00
_cell.angle_beta   90.00
_cell.angle_gamma   90.00
#
_symmetry.space_group_name_H-M   'P 1'
#
loop_
_entity.id
_entity.type
_entity.pdbx_description
1 polymer ?
#
loop_
_entity_poly.entity_id
_entity_poly.type
_entity_poly.pdbx_seq_one_letter_code
_entity_poly.pdbx_strand_id
1 'polypeptide(L)'
;TILTSEVFWKVTWNTLVWTFGSTFISFVLGFATALALHRDFIGRGVLRAILIIPWVISAVAASYIWKWIYHSDFGIIGAVLVELGWAERPPNFIDSVSTVLPSLIVVNIWREFPFA
;
A
#
# COMPACT_ATOMS: atom_id res chain seq x y z
N THR A 1 23.34 -17.22 20.18
CA THR A 1 23.94 -16.50 19.02
C THR A 1 22.80 -15.84 18.25
N ILE A 2 22.95 -14.63 17.71
CA ILE A 2 21.83 -13.94 17.03
C ILE A 2 21.32 -14.74 15.81
N LEU A 3 22.23 -15.41 15.09
CA LEU A 3 21.95 -16.19 13.89
C LEU A 3 21.15 -17.49 14.14
N THR A 4 21.05 -17.94 15.38
CA THR A 4 20.24 -19.13 15.75
C THR A 4 18.84 -18.75 16.27
N SER A 5 18.53 -17.45 16.35
CA SER A 5 17.24 -17.00 16.84
C SER A 5 16.16 -17.11 15.77
N GLU A 6 15.06 -17.80 16.06
CA GLU A 6 13.90 -17.87 15.17
C GLU A 6 13.29 -16.50 14.89
N VAL A 7 13.30 -15.61 15.88
CA VAL A 7 12.78 -14.24 15.74
C VAL A 7 13.61 -13.45 14.72
N PHE A 8 14.94 -13.64 14.72
CA PHE A 8 15.81 -12.99 13.75
C PHE A 8 15.40 -13.36 12.31
N TRP A 9 15.31 -14.66 12.01
CA TRP A 9 14.92 -15.12 10.68
C TRP A 9 13.51 -14.71 10.29
N LYS A 10 12.57 -14.70 11.24
CA LYS A 10 11.20 -14.21 11.01
C LYS A 10 11.17 -12.73 10.62
N VAL A 11 11.89 -11.88 11.33
CA VAL A 11 11.97 -10.45 11.02
C VAL A 11 12.70 -10.22 9.70
N THR A 12 13.82 -10.91 9.46
CA THR A 12 14.55 -10.84 8.18
C THR A 12 13.65 -11.21 7.01
N TRP A 13 12.88 -12.30 7.11
CA TRP A 13 11.95 -12.70 6.07
C TRP A 13 10.86 -11.66 5.83
N ASN A 14 10.26 -11.12 6.90
CA ASN A 14 9.27 -10.06 6.79
C ASN A 14 9.83 -8.80 6.11
N THR A 15 11.07 -8.41 6.43
CA THR A 15 11.76 -7.29 5.79
C THR A 15 12.04 -7.57 4.31
N LEU A 16 12.46 -8.78 3.95
CA LEU A 16 12.67 -9.15 2.54
C LEU A 16 11.35 -9.08 1.75
N VAL A 17 10.28 -9.67 2.29
CA VAL A 17 8.95 -9.63 1.65
C VAL A 17 8.44 -8.19 1.54
N TRP A 18 8.60 -7.39 2.59
CA TRP A 18 8.30 -5.96 2.60
C TRP A 18 9.02 -5.22 1.47
N THR A 19 10.35 -5.27 1.47
CA THR A 19 11.18 -4.50 0.54
C THR A 19 10.97 -4.95 -0.90
N PHE A 20 11.06 -6.25 -1.19
CA PHE A 20 10.88 -6.73 -2.56
C PHE A 20 9.45 -6.50 -3.05
N GLY A 21 8.45 -6.81 -2.23
CA GLY A 21 7.05 -6.63 -2.59
C GLY A 21 6.71 -5.17 -2.87
N SER A 22 7.11 -4.27 -1.98
CA SER A 22 6.76 -2.87 -2.13
C SER A 22 7.56 -2.18 -3.24
N THR A 23 8.89 -2.39 -3.32
CA THR A 23 9.73 -1.76 -4.33
C THR A 23 9.40 -2.25 -5.73
N PHE A 24 9.26 -3.56 -5.93
CA PHE A 24 8.98 -4.12 -7.26
C PHE A 24 7.62 -3.65 -7.80
N ILE A 25 6.57 -3.70 -6.97
CA ILE A 25 5.23 -3.30 -7.41
C ILE A 25 5.17 -1.78 -7.61
N SER A 26 5.78 -0.99 -6.73
CA SER A 26 5.85 0.47 -6.89
C SER A 26 6.55 0.86 -8.20
N PHE A 27 7.67 0.21 -8.52
CA PHE A 27 8.39 0.45 -9.77
C PHE A 27 7.55 0.10 -10.99
N VAL A 28 6.90 -1.07 -11.00
CA VAL A 28 6.05 -1.48 -12.12
C VAL A 28 4.90 -0.49 -12.33
N LEU A 29 4.25 -0.03 -11.25
CA LEU A 29 3.17 0.95 -11.33
C LEU A 29 3.68 2.33 -11.75
N GLY A 30 4.77 2.82 -11.15
CA GLY A 30 5.42 4.08 -11.51
C GLY A 30 5.81 4.11 -12.99
N PHE A 31 6.51 3.08 -13.45
CA PHE A 31 6.88 2.92 -14.86
C PHE A 31 5.66 2.84 -15.80
N ALA A 32 4.64 2.07 -15.44
CA ALA A 32 3.42 1.96 -16.25
C ALA A 32 2.69 3.31 -16.35
N THR A 33 2.57 4.06 -15.24
CA THR A 33 1.94 5.38 -15.25
C THR A 33 2.78 6.41 -16.01
N ALA A 34 4.11 6.36 -15.91
CA ALA A 34 5.03 7.20 -16.66
C ALA A 34 4.88 6.96 -18.17
N LEU A 35 4.78 5.70 -18.59
CA LEU A 35 4.55 5.34 -19.99
C LEU A 35 3.17 5.80 -20.48
N ALA A 36 2.13 5.65 -19.67
CA ALA A 36 0.78 6.16 -19.99
C ALA A 36 0.76 7.68 -20.15
N LEU A 37 1.48 8.40 -19.28
CA LEU A 37 1.60 9.87 -19.31
C LEU A 37 2.61 10.38 -20.34
N HIS A 38 3.36 9.51 -21.01
CA HIS A 38 4.36 9.92 -22.00
C HIS A 38 3.71 10.59 -23.22
N ARG A 39 2.53 10.09 -23.65
CA ARG A 39 1.81 10.67 -24.80
C ARG A 39 1.15 11.99 -24.45
N ASP A 40 1.08 12.90 -25.42
CA ASP A 40 0.32 14.14 -25.29
C ASP A 40 -1.18 13.84 -25.44
N PHE A 41 -1.95 14.11 -24.38
CA PHE A 41 -3.40 14.05 -24.40
C PHE A 41 -4.01 15.12 -23.48
N ILE A 42 -5.27 15.47 -23.75
CA ILE A 42 -6.00 16.48 -23.00
C ILE A 42 -6.24 15.96 -21.57
N GLY A 43 -5.81 16.73 -20.56
CA GLY A 43 -5.95 16.36 -19.14
C GLY A 43 -4.72 15.73 -18.48
N ARG A 44 -3.63 15.48 -19.24
CA ARG A 44 -2.37 14.91 -18.70
C ARG A 44 -1.83 15.65 -17.47
N GLY A 45 -1.89 16.98 -17.47
CA GLY A 45 -1.39 17.80 -16.36
C GLY A 45 -2.16 17.55 -15.06
N VAL A 46 -3.48 17.42 -15.14
CA VAL A 46 -4.36 17.13 -14.00
C VAL A 46 -4.08 15.73 -13.47
N LEU A 47 -3.97 14.74 -14.36
CA LEU A 47 -3.68 13.36 -13.96
C LEU A 47 -2.31 13.27 -13.27
N ARG A 48 -1.27 13.93 -13.82
CA ARG A 48 0.04 14.01 -13.18
C ARG A 48 -0.02 14.65 -11.79
N ALA A 49 -0.79 15.73 -11.63
CA ALA A 49 -0.95 16.39 -10.34
C ALA A 49 -1.61 15.45 -9.31
N ILE A 50 -2.67 14.73 -9.69
CA ILE A 50 -3.38 13.78 -8.81
C ILE A 50 -2.46 12.63 -8.40
N LEU A 51 -1.71 12.06 -9.34
CA LEU A 51 -0.83 10.92 -9.07
C LEU A 51 0.31 11.27 -8.10
N ILE A 52 0.75 12.53 -8.03
CA ILE A 52 1.82 12.98 -7.13
C ILE A 52 1.32 13.19 -5.68
N ILE A 53 0.01 13.36 -5.47
CA ILE A 53 -0.59 13.64 -4.13
C ILE A 53 -0.07 12.70 -3.03
N PRO A 54 -0.06 11.36 -3.21
CA PRO A 54 0.36 10.44 -2.16
C PRO A 54 1.78 10.68 -1.65
N TRP A 55 2.68 11.09 -2.55
CA TRP A 55 4.09 11.36 -2.23
C TRP A 55 4.29 12.68 -1.48
N VAL A 56 3.42 13.67 -1.73
CA VAL A 56 3.47 14.99 -1.06
C VAL A 56 2.95 14.92 0.38
N ILE A 57 2.05 13.99 0.67
CA ILE A 57 1.48 13.80 2.02
C ILE A 57 2.56 13.23 2.95
N SER A 58 2.66 13.77 4.17
CA SER A 58 3.61 13.27 5.17
C SER A 58 3.34 11.81 5.53
N ALA A 59 4.40 11.03 5.79
CA ALA A 59 4.27 9.61 6.13
C ALA A 59 3.35 9.37 7.35
N VAL A 60 3.36 10.30 8.31
CA VAL A 60 2.49 10.26 9.50
C VAL A 60 1.03 10.54 9.13
N ALA A 61 0.75 11.56 8.31
CA ALA A 61 -0.63 11.83 7.89
C ALA A 61 -1.19 10.66 7.06
N ALA A 62 -0.38 10.12 6.14
CA ALA A 62 -0.75 8.95 5.35
C ALA A 62 -1.06 7.73 6.25
N SER A 63 -0.29 7.49 7.31
CA SER A 63 -0.56 6.36 8.20
C SER A 63 -1.87 6.51 8.97
N TYR A 64 -2.24 7.72 9.41
CA TYR A 64 -3.55 7.96 10.03
C TYR A 64 -4.71 7.75 9.07
N ILE A 65 -4.60 8.25 7.83
CA ILE A 65 -5.62 8.07 6.79
C ILE A 65 -5.83 6.57 6.54
N TRP A 66 -4.74 5.83 6.27
CA TRP A 66 -4.84 4.40 5.99
C TRP A 66 -5.28 3.57 7.20
N LYS A 67 -4.89 3.97 8.43
CA LYS A 67 -5.39 3.33 9.65
C LYS A 67 -6.91 3.46 9.77
N TRP A 68 -7.47 4.62 9.44
CA TRP A 68 -8.92 4.81 9.41
C TRP A 68 -9.57 3.99 8.28
N ILE A 69 -8.99 4.00 7.08
CA ILE A 69 -9.48 3.23 5.93
C ILE A 69 -9.53 1.72 6.22
N TYR A 70 -8.53 1.20 6.92
CA TYR A 70 -8.39 -0.21 7.30
C TYR A 70 -9.07 -0.59 8.61
N HIS A 71 -9.78 0.32 9.26
CA HIS A 71 -10.44 0.03 10.53
C HIS A 71 -11.48 -1.09 10.35
N SER A 72 -11.49 -2.06 11.26
CA SER A 72 -12.37 -3.24 11.20
C SER A 72 -13.85 -2.87 11.38
N ASP A 73 -14.16 -1.95 12.29
CA ASP A 73 -15.56 -1.59 12.58
C ASP A 73 -16.18 -0.56 11.62
N PHE A 74 -15.42 0.46 11.20
CA PHE A 74 -15.94 1.61 10.43
C PHE A 74 -15.07 2.00 9.23
N GLY A 75 -14.11 1.13 8.85
CA GLY A 75 -13.23 1.39 7.72
C GLY A 75 -13.95 1.22 6.39
N ILE A 76 -13.70 2.14 5.47
CA ILE A 76 -14.40 2.19 4.19
C ILE A 76 -14.09 0.97 3.30
N ILE A 77 -12.86 0.45 3.32
CA ILE A 77 -12.53 -0.74 2.51
C ILE A 77 -13.30 -1.96 3.01
N GLY A 78 -13.36 -2.16 4.32
CA GLY A 78 -14.10 -3.28 4.91
C GLY A 78 -15.59 -3.22 4.56
N ALA A 79 -16.21 -2.03 4.68
CA ALA A 79 -17.60 -1.82 4.32
C ALA A 79 -17.88 -2.12 2.83
N VAL A 80 -17.04 -1.59 1.93
CA VAL A 80 -17.19 -1.82 0.48
C VAL A 80 -17.02 -3.30 0.13
N LEU A 81 -16.09 -4.02 0.75
CA LEU A 81 -15.90 -5.46 0.51
C LEU A 81 -17.11 -6.29 0.90
N VAL A 82 -17.79 -5.92 1.99
CA VAL A 82 -19.02 -6.58 2.44
C VAL A 82 -20.18 -6.24 1.51
N GLU A 83 -20.33 -4.98 1.12
CA GLU A 83 -21.39 -4.52 0.20
C GLU A 83 -21.29 -5.18 -1.18
N LEU A 84 -20.07 -5.37 -1.69
CA LEU A 84 -19.82 -6.09 -2.94
C LEU A 84 -19.97 -7.63 -2.83
N GLY A 85 -20.23 -8.15 -1.62
CA GLY A 85 -20.34 -9.59 -1.37
C GLY A 85 -19.02 -10.36 -1.43
N TRP A 86 -17.87 -9.66 -1.39
CA TRP A 86 -16.54 -10.29 -1.40
C TRP A 86 -16.10 -10.77 -0.01
N ALA A 87 -16.77 -10.31 1.06
CA ALA A 87 -16.54 -10.75 2.43
C ALA A 87 -17.86 -10.80 3.21
N GLU A 88 -18.00 -11.78 4.10
CA GLU A 88 -19.17 -11.87 5.01
C GLU A 88 -19.12 -10.83 6.13
N ARG A 89 -17.91 -10.40 6.51
CA ARG A 89 -17.64 -9.39 7.53
C ARG A 89 -16.41 -8.57 7.16
N PRO A 90 -16.27 -7.33 7.67
CA PRO A 90 -15.09 -6.52 7.42
C PRO A 90 -13.81 -7.28 7.81
N PRO A 91 -12.85 -7.47 6.88
CA PRO A 91 -11.62 -8.17 7.18
C PRO A 91 -10.70 -7.31 8.08
N ASN A 92 -10.00 -7.98 9.00
CA ASN A 92 -9.02 -7.34 9.86
C ASN A 92 -7.71 -7.14 9.09
N PHE A 93 -7.48 -5.95 8.56
CA PHE A 93 -6.29 -5.64 7.75
C PHE A 93 -5.02 -5.47 8.59
N ILE A 94 -5.12 -4.74 9.70
CA ILE A 94 -3.96 -4.36 10.52
C ILE A 94 -3.89 -5.11 11.86
N ASP A 95 -5.01 -5.69 12.32
CA ASP A 95 -5.11 -6.37 13.62
C ASP A 95 -4.83 -7.88 13.54
N SER A 96 -4.60 -8.43 12.34
CA SER A 96 -4.27 -9.85 12.13
C SER A 96 -2.85 -10.00 11.59
N VAL A 97 -2.12 -10.96 12.19
CA VAL A 97 -0.72 -11.27 11.83
C VAL A 97 -0.57 -11.67 10.36
N SER A 98 -1.60 -12.29 9.78
CA SER A 98 -1.58 -12.78 8.39
C SER A 98 -1.77 -11.67 7.35
N THR A 99 -2.47 -10.59 7.69
CA THR A 99 -2.91 -9.54 6.77
C THR A 99 -2.15 -8.23 6.97
N VAL A 100 -1.53 -8.02 8.13
CA VAL A 100 -0.84 -6.77 8.45
C VAL A 100 0.30 -6.46 7.48
N LEU A 101 1.13 -7.45 7.12
CA LEU A 101 2.26 -7.22 6.22
C LEU A 101 1.80 -6.86 4.79
N PRO A 102 0.89 -7.63 4.14
CA PRO A 102 0.30 -7.22 2.87
C PRO A 102 -0.37 -5.84 2.92
N SER A 103 -1.13 -5.55 3.98
CA SER A 103 -1.85 -4.28 4.11
C SER A 103 -0.89 -3.10 4.16
N LEU A 104 0.19 -3.21 4.92
CA LEU A 104 1.23 -2.18 4.99
C LEU A 104 1.96 -2.04 3.64
N ILE A 105 2.19 -3.13 2.90
CA ILE A 105 2.83 -3.09 1.57
C ILE A 105 1.98 -2.26 0.60
N VAL A 106 0.66 -2.44 0.62
CA VAL A 106 -0.27 -1.63 -0.19
C VAL A 106 -0.16 -0.13 0.13
N VAL A 107 -0.07 0.23 1.42
CA VAL A 107 0.11 1.63 1.84
C VAL A 107 1.43 2.19 1.33
N ASN A 108 2.50 1.40 1.42
CA ASN A 108 3.82 1.80 0.94
C ASN A 108 3.81 2.02 -0.58
N ILE A 109 3.21 1.10 -1.34
CA ILE A 109 3.06 1.21 -2.79
C ILE A 109 2.30 2.49 -3.16
N TRP A 110 1.15 2.73 -2.54
CA TRP A 110 0.34 3.92 -2.81
C TRP A 110 1.13 5.22 -2.62
N ARG A 111 2.02 5.26 -1.63
CA ARG A 111 2.85 6.44 -1.33
C ARG A 111 4.06 6.57 -2.27
N GLU A 112 4.69 5.46 -2.65
CA GLU A 112 6.00 5.45 -3.33
C GLU A 112 5.92 5.33 -4.84
N PHE A 113 4.87 4.72 -5.39
CA PHE A 113 4.71 4.58 -6.85
C PHE A 113 4.82 5.89 -7.65
N PRO A 114 4.45 7.10 -7.16
CA PRO A 114 4.57 8.31 -7.96
C PRO A 114 6.02 8.74 -8.23
N PHE A 115 6.97 8.24 -7.44
CA PHE A 115 8.39 8.59 -7.52
C PHE A 115 9.26 7.44 -8.07
N ALA A 116 8.80 6.20 -7.97
CA ALA A 116 9.51 5.00 -8.43
C ALA A 116 9.63 4.94 -9.97
#